data_AF-A0A924FEG3-F1
#
_entry.id   AF-A0A924FEG3-F1
#
_cell.length_a   1.000
_cell.length_b   1.000
_cell.length_c   1.000
_cell.angle_alpha   90.00
_cell.angle_beta   90.00
_cell.angle_gamma   90.00
#
_symmetry.space_group_name_H-M   'P 1'
#
loop_
_entity.id
_entity.type
_entity.pdbx_description
1 polymer ?
#
loop_
_entity_poly.entity_id
_entity_poly.type
_entity_poly.pdbx_seq_one_letter_code
_entity_poly.pdbx_strand_id
1 'polypeptide(L)'
;MSIRQQIGQLIAFFFRSLLWSGNLLLFFFTALAYWLLGWLPTEHWLGGIIMIAIPVLWVLNFAFVIFWLTSRPWRSWLSGLTLLAGIVLFGSRTFAWNSPPDGAAGSGTAFRVFSYNVQGFGYTDDEVEYPQSSPRVRRLVNYVLRYDAPIKCFQEFYNSTAIADYDMINRFRKAGYRYSVLLNPELANVSKGPIGVATFSIYPIVASGREHFGGFNGMVWADIKIGSDTVTVINVHLRSMGIRVGRVWRQDHLSGVKQETRGVLSALRTGFIDRREQVRRVEEQVARSRYPVVVTGDFNDTPYGVVYDRMRSILPSSFEDAGRGFGFSYNRAPGFIRIDHQFHSPSLKPLDFETINYVRYSDHYPIVGTYIVK
;
A
#
# COMPACT_ATOMS: atom_id res chain seq x y z
N MET A 1 -20.21 30.01 48.78
CA MET A 1 -19.28 29.10 48.08
C MET A 1 -17.93 29.19 48.78
N SER A 2 -17.29 28.08 49.12
CA SER A 2 -15.95 28.12 49.75
C SER A 2 -14.88 28.50 48.73
N ILE A 3 -13.77 29.10 49.17
CA ILE A 3 -12.62 29.43 48.31
C ILE A 3 -12.14 28.20 47.53
N ARG A 4 -12.14 27.01 48.17
CA ARG A 4 -11.82 25.73 47.50
C ARG A 4 -12.79 25.40 46.36
N GLN A 5 -14.09 25.66 46.53
CA GLN A 5 -15.09 25.46 45.48
C GLN A 5 -14.91 26.44 44.32
N GLN A 6 -14.58 27.71 44.60
CA GLN A 6 -14.32 28.72 43.57
C GLN A 6 -13.05 28.39 42.75
N ILE A 7 -11.97 27.99 43.43
CA ILE A 7 -10.73 27.54 42.79
C ILE A 7 -11.02 26.30 41.92
N GLY A 8 -11.76 25.32 42.43
CA GLY A 8 -12.13 24.12 41.67
C GLY A 8 -12.95 24.44 40.40
N GLN A 9 -13.89 25.37 40.47
CA GLN A 9 -14.66 25.83 39.31
C GLN A 9 -13.79 26.56 38.28
N LEU A 10 -12.86 27.42 38.74
CA LEU A 10 -11.95 28.15 37.86
C LEU A 10 -11.00 27.19 37.12
N ILE A 11 -10.45 26.21 37.83
CA ILE A 11 -9.60 25.15 37.25
C ILE A 11 -10.40 24.34 36.22
N ALA A 12 -11.60 23.89 36.56
CA ALA A 12 -12.45 23.14 35.63
C ALA A 12 -12.82 23.96 34.39
N PHE A 13 -13.09 25.26 34.56
CA PHE A 13 -13.33 26.18 33.44
C PHE A 13 -12.10 26.31 32.54
N PHE A 14 -10.91 26.53 33.12
CA PHE A 14 -9.65 26.65 32.39
C PHE A 14 -9.38 25.40 31.53
N PHE A 15 -9.41 24.20 32.12
CA PHE A 15 -9.18 22.96 31.38
C PHE A 15 -10.22 22.72 30.29
N ARG A 16 -11.50 23.05 30.55
CA ARG A 16 -12.56 22.97 29.52
C ARG A 16 -12.37 23.96 28.39
N SER A 17 -11.85 25.15 28.67
CA SER A 17 -11.52 26.15 27.66
C SER A 17 -10.32 25.67 26.82
N LEU A 18 -9.27 25.17 27.48
CA LEU A 18 -8.08 24.62 26.81
C LEU A 18 -8.43 23.45 25.89
N LEU A 19 -9.26 22.49 26.35
CA LEU A 19 -9.73 21.37 25.54
C LEU A 19 -10.59 21.84 24.36
N TRP A 20 -11.40 22.89 24.54
CA TRP A 20 -12.19 23.44 23.44
C TRP A 20 -11.30 24.15 22.40
N SER A 21 -10.31 24.93 22.83
CA SER A 21 -9.29 25.50 21.95
C SER A 21 -8.52 24.41 21.21
N GLY A 22 -8.15 23.32 21.89
CA GLY A 22 -7.53 22.15 21.27
C GLY A 22 -8.42 21.50 20.20
N ASN A 23 -9.73 21.38 20.48
CA ASN A 23 -10.68 20.85 19.50
C ASN A 23 -10.83 21.77 18.28
N LEU A 24 -10.83 23.09 18.46
CA LEU A 24 -10.85 24.06 17.36
C LEU A 24 -9.59 23.94 16.49
N LEU A 25 -8.41 23.83 17.11
CA LEU A 25 -7.15 23.61 16.38
C LEU A 25 -7.19 22.29 15.60
N LEU A 26 -7.67 21.22 16.23
CA LEU A 26 -7.84 19.93 15.56
C LEU A 26 -8.79 20.03 14.37
N PHE A 27 -9.92 20.74 14.51
CA PHE A 27 -10.85 21.01 13.43
C PHE A 27 -10.16 21.70 12.24
N PHE A 28 -9.51 22.84 12.46
CA PHE A 28 -8.86 23.59 11.39
C PHE A 28 -7.74 22.79 10.72
N PHE A 29 -6.96 22.03 11.50
CA PHE A 29 -5.91 21.18 10.96
C PHE A 29 -6.47 20.02 10.14
N THR A 30 -7.57 19.39 10.59
CA THR A 30 -8.25 18.31 9.85
C THR A 30 -8.89 18.83 8.56
N ALA A 31 -9.53 20.01 8.62
CA ALA A 31 -10.09 20.67 7.45
C ALA A 31 -9.02 21.02 6.41
N LEU A 32 -7.86 21.52 6.86
CA LEU A 32 -6.70 21.76 5.99
C LEU A 32 -6.21 20.47 5.34
N ALA A 33 -6.13 19.36 6.09
CA ALA A 33 -5.73 18.06 5.56
C ALA A 33 -6.69 17.55 4.48
N TYR A 34 -8.01 17.68 4.69
CA TYR A 34 -9.01 17.32 3.68
C TYR A 34 -8.92 18.19 2.42
N TRP A 35 -8.71 19.49 2.59
CA TRP A 35 -8.53 20.40 1.47
C TRP A 35 -7.29 20.06 0.64
N LEU A 36 -6.15 19.78 1.30
CA LEU A 36 -4.92 19.35 0.64
C LEU A 36 -5.08 18.03 -0.11
N LEU A 37 -5.86 17.08 0.44
CA LEU A 37 -6.12 15.78 -0.19
C LEU A 37 -7.07 15.88 -1.40
N GLY A 38 -8.05 16.80 -1.37
CA GLY A 38 -9.08 16.90 -2.39
C GLY A 38 -8.79 17.85 -3.55
N TRP A 39 -8.01 18.92 -3.31
CA TRP A 39 -7.95 20.06 -4.25
C TRP A 39 -6.56 20.51 -4.66
N LEU A 40 -5.51 20.22 -3.89
CA LEU A 40 -4.16 20.53 -4.36
C LEU A 40 -3.58 19.33 -5.09
N PRO A 41 -3.11 19.51 -6.34
CA PRO A 41 -2.08 18.63 -6.89
C PRO A 41 -0.82 18.88 -6.05
N THR A 42 -0.74 18.29 -4.85
CA THR A 42 0.39 18.54 -3.95
C THR A 42 1.60 17.79 -4.47
N GLU A 43 2.26 18.39 -5.46
CA GLU A 43 3.63 18.04 -5.82
C GLU A 43 4.62 18.32 -4.67
N HIS A 44 4.16 19.06 -3.65
CA HIS A 44 4.97 19.45 -2.50
C HIS A 44 4.88 18.41 -1.37
N TRP A 45 6.04 17.91 -0.94
CA TRP A 45 6.21 16.88 0.10
C TRP A 45 5.49 17.18 1.43
N LEU A 46 5.30 18.45 1.80
CA LEU A 46 4.54 18.84 3.00
C LEU A 46 3.06 18.42 2.93
N GLY A 47 2.44 18.48 1.73
CA GLY A 47 1.07 18.00 1.53
C GLY A 47 0.95 16.52 1.84
N GLY A 48 1.89 15.72 1.32
CA GLY A 48 1.95 14.28 1.59
C GLY A 48 2.08 13.93 3.07
N ILE A 49 2.88 14.68 3.85
CA ILE A 49 2.99 14.46 5.31
C ILE A 49 1.67 14.74 6.02
N ILE A 50 1.00 15.85 5.68
CA ILE A 50 -0.26 16.23 6.32
C ILE A 50 -1.35 15.20 6.01
N MET A 51 -1.40 14.68 4.79
CA MET A 51 -2.39 13.69 4.38
C MET A 51 -2.19 12.34 5.11
N ILE A 52 -0.95 11.91 5.35
CA ILE A 52 -0.67 10.69 6.14
C ILE A 52 -1.19 10.81 7.59
N ALA A 53 -1.38 12.02 8.12
CA ALA A 53 -1.91 12.21 9.48
C ALA A 53 -3.42 11.92 9.60
N ILE A 54 -4.17 11.80 8.50
CA ILE A 54 -5.64 11.70 8.50
C ILE A 54 -6.18 10.60 9.44
N PRO A 55 -5.67 9.35 9.43
CA PRO A 55 -6.15 8.32 10.36
C PRO A 55 -5.99 8.73 11.84
N VAL A 56 -4.89 9.39 12.20
CA VAL A 56 -4.66 9.90 13.56
C VAL A 56 -5.63 11.03 13.87
N LEU A 57 -5.87 11.94 12.93
CA LEU A 57 -6.84 13.02 13.09
C LEU A 57 -8.26 12.49 13.27
N TRP A 58 -8.64 11.41 12.60
CA TRP A 58 -9.94 10.76 12.80
C TRP A 58 -10.07 10.17 14.21
N VAL A 59 -9.04 9.46 14.69
CA VAL A 59 -9.04 8.93 16.07
C VAL A 59 -9.16 10.05 17.11
N LEU A 60 -8.42 11.16 16.93
CA LEU A 60 -8.49 12.31 17.83
C LEU A 60 -9.87 12.98 17.79
N ASN A 61 -10.45 13.19 16.60
CA ASN A 61 -11.79 13.75 16.49
C ASN A 61 -12.83 12.83 17.16
N PHE A 62 -12.69 11.51 17.00
CA PHE A 62 -13.57 10.54 17.65
C PHE A 62 -13.47 10.60 19.17
N ALA A 63 -12.25 10.71 19.72
CA ALA A 63 -12.05 10.92 21.15
C ALA A 63 -12.70 12.22 21.65
N PHE A 64 -12.61 13.31 20.88
CA PHE A 64 -13.30 14.57 21.22
C PHE A 64 -14.83 14.46 21.14
N VAL A 65 -15.39 13.69 20.19
CA VAL A 65 -16.83 13.40 20.18
C VAL A 65 -17.24 12.72 21.49
N ILE A 66 -16.58 11.63 21.88
CA ILE A 66 -16.89 10.90 23.12
C ILE A 66 -16.77 11.81 24.35
N PHE A 67 -15.68 12.58 24.43
CA PHE A 67 -15.45 13.50 25.54
C PHE A 67 -16.54 14.57 25.65
N TRP A 68 -16.92 15.21 24.54
CA TRP A 68 -17.91 16.28 24.58
C TRP A 68 -19.33 15.76 24.77
N LEU A 69 -19.66 14.56 24.29
CA LEU A 69 -20.96 13.92 24.53
C LEU A 69 -21.27 13.75 26.02
N THR A 70 -20.25 13.50 26.86
CA THR A 70 -20.44 13.35 28.32
C THR A 70 -20.38 14.67 29.08
N SER A 71 -19.63 15.66 28.57
CA SER A 71 -19.38 16.92 29.30
C SER A 71 -20.26 18.09 28.87
N ARG A 72 -20.41 18.32 27.56
CA ARG A 72 -21.15 19.43 26.93
C ARG A 72 -21.59 18.96 25.53
N PRO A 73 -22.69 18.19 25.40
CA PRO A 73 -23.01 17.45 24.17
C PRO A 73 -22.98 18.28 22.90
N TRP A 74 -23.42 19.54 22.93
CA TRP A 74 -23.43 20.41 21.76
C TRP A 74 -22.04 20.67 21.16
N ARG A 75 -20.96 20.58 21.95
CA ARG A 75 -19.57 20.76 21.44
C ARG A 75 -19.09 19.57 20.64
N SER A 76 -19.73 18.41 20.76
CA SER A 76 -19.37 17.21 19.99
C SER A 76 -19.64 17.36 18.50
N TRP A 77 -20.57 18.25 18.11
CA TRP A 77 -20.93 18.49 16.71
C TRP A 77 -19.74 18.91 15.85
N LEU A 78 -18.80 19.70 16.37
CA LEU A 78 -17.65 20.16 15.57
C LEU A 78 -16.81 18.96 15.08
N SER A 79 -16.40 18.10 16.01
CA SER A 79 -15.62 16.91 15.69
C SER A 79 -16.46 15.86 14.95
N GLY A 80 -17.76 15.75 15.28
CA GLY A 80 -18.69 14.83 14.63
C GLY A 80 -18.92 15.16 13.15
N LEU A 81 -19.15 16.44 12.82
CA LEU A 81 -19.28 16.90 11.44
C LEU A 81 -17.96 16.76 10.67
N THR A 82 -16.82 16.97 11.34
CA THR A 82 -15.49 16.78 10.75
C THR A 82 -15.24 15.31 10.38
N LEU A 83 -15.64 14.38 11.26
CA LEU A 83 -15.57 12.95 10.96
C LEU A 83 -16.51 12.57 9.84
N LEU A 84 -17.75 13.04 9.88
CA LEU A 84 -18.74 12.75 8.85
C LEU A 84 -18.25 13.22 7.48
N ALA A 85 -17.71 14.45 7.39
CA ALA A 85 -17.10 14.95 6.16
C ALA A 85 -15.93 14.06 5.69
N GLY A 86 -15.06 13.63 6.61
CA GLY A 86 -13.98 12.70 6.30
C GLY A 86 -14.45 11.36 5.76
N ILE A 87 -15.46 10.75 6.39
CA ILE A 87 -16.04 9.47 5.99
C ILE A 87 -16.66 9.58 4.59
N VAL A 88 -17.41 10.66 4.32
CA VAL A 88 -18.03 10.87 3.01
C VAL A 88 -16.98 11.06 1.91
N LEU A 89 -15.92 11.83 2.19
CA LEU A 89 -14.90 12.16 1.19
C LEU A 89 -13.88 11.03 0.96
N PHE A 90 -13.49 10.33 2.02
CA PHE A 90 -12.31 9.45 2.02
C PHE A 90 -12.55 8.09 2.69
N GLY A 91 -13.77 7.81 3.15
CA GLY A 91 -14.12 6.57 3.86
C GLY A 91 -13.78 5.31 3.07
N SER A 92 -14.10 5.30 1.77
CA SER A 92 -13.79 4.17 0.86
C SER A 92 -12.30 3.84 0.81
N ARG A 93 -11.42 4.85 0.95
CA ARG A 93 -9.97 4.66 0.98
C ARG A 93 -9.52 3.89 2.22
N THR A 94 -10.24 3.98 3.34
CA THR A 94 -9.89 3.31 4.61
C THR A 94 -10.58 1.97 4.78
N PHE A 95 -11.88 1.95 4.53
CA PHE A 95 -12.72 0.80 4.81
C PHE A 95 -13.67 0.59 3.64
N ALA A 96 -13.71 -0.65 3.15
CA ALA A 96 -14.62 -1.08 2.10
C ALA A 96 -15.46 -2.25 2.61
N TRP A 97 -16.71 -2.34 2.15
CA TRP A 97 -17.59 -3.46 2.46
C TRP A 97 -18.38 -3.84 1.22
N ASN A 98 -17.66 -4.36 0.23
CA ASN A 98 -18.27 -4.80 -1.01
C ASN A 98 -18.65 -6.29 -0.93
N SER A 99 -19.64 -6.69 -1.73
CA SER A 99 -19.96 -8.09 -1.96
C SER A 99 -19.76 -8.40 -3.43
N PRO A 100 -19.24 -9.60 -3.78
CA PRO A 100 -19.19 -10.04 -5.15
C PRO A 100 -20.58 -9.91 -5.79
N PRO A 101 -20.67 -9.38 -7.02
CA PRO A 101 -21.96 -9.22 -7.66
C PRO A 101 -22.63 -10.59 -7.88
N ASP A 102 -23.93 -10.69 -7.55
CA ASP A 102 -24.72 -11.88 -7.84
C ASP A 102 -24.75 -12.15 -9.35
N GLY A 103 -24.43 -13.38 -9.76
CA GLY A 103 -24.46 -13.76 -11.17
C GLY A 103 -23.35 -13.15 -12.03
N ALA A 104 -22.26 -12.66 -11.43
CA ALA A 104 -21.12 -12.05 -12.15
C ALA A 104 -20.37 -12.99 -13.12
N ALA A 105 -20.80 -14.25 -13.27
CA ALA A 105 -20.38 -15.10 -14.38
C ALA A 105 -21.01 -14.60 -15.70
N GLY A 106 -20.59 -13.42 -16.15
CA GLY A 106 -20.82 -13.00 -17.54
C GLY A 106 -20.12 -13.94 -18.51
N SER A 107 -20.34 -13.76 -19.81
CA SER A 107 -19.75 -14.58 -20.88
C SER A 107 -18.23 -14.43 -21.06
N GLY A 108 -17.53 -13.79 -20.11
CA GLY A 108 -16.11 -13.49 -20.19
C GLY A 108 -15.24 -14.49 -19.42
N THR A 109 -13.93 -14.41 -19.64
CA THR A 109 -12.93 -15.21 -18.92
C THR A 109 -12.55 -14.52 -17.61
N ALA A 110 -12.90 -15.14 -16.48
CA ALA A 110 -12.46 -14.68 -15.16
C ALA A 110 -10.96 -15.00 -14.93
N PHE A 111 -10.24 -14.06 -14.33
CA PHE A 111 -8.83 -14.26 -13.98
C PHE A 111 -8.45 -13.53 -12.69
N ARG A 112 -7.44 -14.05 -12.00
CA ARG A 112 -6.89 -13.45 -10.77
C ARG A 112 -5.49 -12.91 -11.01
N VAL A 113 -5.24 -11.73 -10.47
CA VAL A 113 -3.91 -11.12 -10.39
C VAL A 113 -3.51 -11.13 -8.92
N PHE A 114 -2.53 -11.95 -8.58
CA PHE A 114 -1.96 -12.08 -7.25
C PHE A 114 -0.71 -11.20 -7.15
N SER A 115 -0.58 -10.40 -6.09
CA SER A 115 0.60 -9.58 -5.85
C SER A 115 1.15 -9.81 -4.45
N TYR A 116 2.47 -9.97 -4.33
CA TYR A 116 3.10 -10.19 -3.03
C TYR A 116 4.56 -9.71 -2.97
N ASN A 117 4.87 -8.79 -2.06
CA ASN A 117 6.25 -8.53 -1.65
C ASN A 117 6.73 -9.71 -0.80
N VAL A 118 7.66 -10.50 -1.34
CA VAL A 118 8.12 -11.77 -0.74
C VAL A 118 9.36 -11.60 0.12
N GLN A 119 9.86 -10.37 0.30
CA GLN A 119 11.00 -10.04 1.14
C GLN A 119 12.21 -10.94 0.89
N GLY A 120 12.61 -11.10 -0.38
CA GLY A 120 13.73 -11.97 -0.76
C GLY A 120 13.51 -13.45 -0.48
N PHE A 121 12.27 -13.89 -0.28
CA PHE A 121 11.90 -15.20 0.26
C PHE A 121 12.50 -15.50 1.65
N GLY A 122 12.81 -14.46 2.43
CA GLY A 122 13.52 -14.56 3.71
C GLY A 122 14.99 -14.14 3.63
N TYR A 123 15.52 -13.84 2.44
CA TYR A 123 16.82 -13.21 2.28
C TYR A 123 16.77 -11.77 2.81
N THR A 124 17.53 -11.48 3.86
CA THR A 124 17.69 -10.11 4.39
C THR A 124 19.14 -9.67 4.29
N ASP A 125 19.35 -8.36 4.14
CA ASP A 125 20.70 -7.75 4.11
C ASP A 125 21.51 -8.00 5.40
N ASP A 126 20.91 -8.52 6.47
CA ASP A 126 21.60 -8.87 7.73
C ASP A 126 22.03 -10.37 7.77
N GLU A 127 21.53 -11.21 6.85
CA GLU A 127 21.89 -12.64 6.71
C GLU A 127 22.90 -12.86 5.56
N VAL A 128 23.94 -12.01 5.53
CA VAL A 128 24.82 -11.74 4.37
C VAL A 128 25.59 -12.94 3.83
N GLU A 129 25.88 -13.97 4.63
CA GLU A 129 26.88 -14.95 4.19
C GLU A 129 26.33 -16.07 3.30
N TYR A 130 25.22 -16.72 3.64
CA TYR A 130 24.62 -17.76 2.79
C TYR A 130 23.11 -17.85 3.06
N PRO A 131 22.21 -17.57 2.08
CA PRO A 131 20.82 -17.95 2.23
C PRO A 131 20.79 -19.45 2.52
N GLN A 132 20.17 -19.85 3.62
CA GLN A 132 19.92 -21.26 3.88
C GLN A 132 18.43 -21.51 3.72
N SER A 133 18.08 -22.63 3.11
CA SER A 133 16.68 -23.03 3.08
C SER A 133 16.21 -23.30 4.51
N SER A 134 15.11 -22.67 4.90
CA SER A 134 14.46 -22.91 6.19
C SER A 134 13.04 -23.45 6.00
N PRO A 135 12.43 -24.06 7.03
CA PRO A 135 11.01 -24.42 6.98
C PRO A 135 10.09 -23.24 6.64
N ARG A 136 10.46 -22.00 7.04
CA ARG A 136 9.72 -20.78 6.69
C ARG A 136 9.82 -20.49 5.19
N VAL A 137 11.02 -20.53 4.62
CA VAL A 137 11.27 -20.37 3.17
C VAL A 137 10.45 -21.38 2.39
N ARG A 138 10.53 -22.67 2.74
CA ARG A 138 9.77 -23.73 2.06
C ARG A 138 8.26 -23.52 2.13
N ARG A 139 7.72 -23.05 3.27
CA ARG A 139 6.30 -22.72 3.39
C ARG A 139 5.90 -21.55 2.50
N LEU A 140 6.70 -20.48 2.47
CA LEU A 140 6.48 -19.34 1.58
C LEU A 140 6.52 -19.75 0.11
N VAL A 141 7.57 -20.46 -0.31
CA VAL A 141 7.74 -20.98 -1.67
C VAL A 141 6.55 -21.86 -2.06
N ASN A 142 6.18 -22.81 -1.21
CA ASN A 142 5.02 -23.67 -1.46
C ASN A 142 3.71 -22.88 -1.55
N TYR A 143 3.53 -21.88 -0.69
CA TYR A 143 2.36 -21.01 -0.73
C TYR A 143 2.27 -20.26 -2.06
N VAL A 144 3.34 -19.55 -2.46
CA VAL A 144 3.30 -18.76 -3.70
C VAL A 144 3.23 -19.62 -4.95
N LEU A 145 3.76 -20.85 -4.94
CA LEU A 145 3.65 -21.76 -6.08
C LEU A 145 2.22 -22.34 -6.19
N ARG A 146 1.61 -22.71 -5.05
CA ARG A 146 0.32 -23.40 -5.02
C ARG A 146 -0.89 -22.48 -4.98
N TYR A 147 -0.75 -21.22 -4.58
CA TYR A 147 -1.86 -20.27 -4.63
C TYR A 147 -2.40 -20.22 -6.06
N ASP A 148 -3.69 -20.50 -6.22
CA ASP A 148 -4.30 -20.56 -7.55
C ASP A 148 -4.50 -19.13 -8.07
N ALA A 149 -3.62 -18.67 -8.95
CA ALA A 149 -3.76 -17.39 -9.64
C ALA A 149 -2.99 -17.46 -10.96
N PRO A 150 -3.64 -17.24 -12.12
CA PRO A 150 -2.96 -17.37 -13.40
C PRO A 150 -1.85 -16.34 -13.62
N ILE A 151 -1.91 -15.20 -12.94
CA ILE A 151 -0.93 -14.12 -13.01
C ILE A 151 -0.43 -13.80 -11.59
N LYS A 152 0.89 -13.83 -11.41
CA LYS A 152 1.55 -13.61 -10.11
C LYS A 152 2.63 -12.55 -10.23
N CYS A 153 2.48 -11.49 -9.45
CA CYS A 153 3.36 -10.33 -9.37
C CYS A 153 4.11 -10.37 -8.03
N PHE A 154 5.44 -10.23 -8.08
CA PHE A 154 6.30 -10.25 -6.91
C PHE A 154 7.18 -9.02 -6.85
N GLN A 155 7.39 -8.54 -5.63
CA GLN A 155 8.36 -7.52 -5.26
C GLN A 155 9.39 -8.13 -4.29
N GLU A 156 10.59 -7.56 -4.26
CA GLU A 156 11.77 -8.15 -3.59
C GLU A 156 12.00 -9.62 -3.98
N PHE A 157 11.77 -9.95 -5.25
CA PHE A 157 11.94 -11.29 -5.77
C PHE A 157 13.43 -11.65 -5.83
N TYR A 158 13.77 -12.80 -5.27
CA TYR A 158 15.13 -13.35 -5.28
C TYR A 158 15.12 -14.73 -5.95
N ASN A 159 16.16 -14.98 -6.75
CA ASN A 159 16.43 -16.27 -7.38
C ASN A 159 17.88 -16.69 -7.13
N SER A 160 18.11 -17.99 -6.97
CA SER A 160 19.46 -18.56 -6.88
C SER A 160 19.50 -19.91 -7.58
N THR A 161 20.45 -20.08 -8.49
CA THR A 161 20.73 -21.39 -9.11
C THR A 161 21.55 -22.32 -8.20
N ALA A 162 22.13 -21.79 -7.13
CA ALA A 162 22.97 -22.54 -6.20
C ALA A 162 22.16 -23.30 -5.13
N ILE A 163 20.91 -22.88 -4.87
CA ILE A 163 20.09 -23.45 -3.80
C ILE A 163 18.74 -23.85 -4.37
N ALA A 164 18.44 -25.16 -4.33
CA ALA A 164 17.26 -25.72 -4.96
C ALA A 164 15.94 -25.05 -4.53
N ASP A 165 15.80 -24.62 -3.28
CA ASP A 165 14.60 -23.93 -2.77
C ASP A 165 14.46 -22.48 -3.25
N TYR A 166 15.56 -21.86 -3.68
CA TYR A 166 15.59 -20.50 -4.24
C TYR A 166 15.70 -20.48 -5.77
N ASP A 167 15.75 -21.64 -6.45
CA ASP A 167 15.62 -21.74 -7.92
C ASP A 167 14.17 -21.49 -8.35
N MET A 168 13.68 -20.29 -8.03
CA MET A 168 12.29 -19.88 -8.11
C MET A 168 11.82 -19.82 -9.56
N ILE A 169 12.63 -19.33 -10.48
CA ILE A 169 12.28 -19.24 -11.90
C ILE A 169 12.00 -20.64 -12.46
N ASN A 170 12.88 -21.61 -12.20
CA ASN A 170 12.66 -22.99 -12.65
C ASN A 170 11.46 -23.64 -11.95
N ARG A 171 11.24 -23.36 -10.66
CA ARG A 171 10.07 -23.84 -9.90
C ARG A 171 8.76 -23.30 -10.45
N PHE A 172 8.68 -22.00 -10.75
CA PHE A 172 7.50 -21.41 -11.39
C PHE A 172 7.25 -22.02 -12.78
N ARG A 173 8.30 -22.21 -13.58
CA ARG A 173 8.21 -22.90 -14.86
C ARG A 173 7.65 -24.32 -14.72
N LYS A 174 8.17 -25.10 -13.75
CA LYS A 174 7.66 -26.45 -13.43
C LYS A 174 6.23 -26.45 -12.91
N ALA A 175 5.82 -25.39 -12.22
CA ALA A 175 4.45 -25.18 -11.74
C ALA A 175 3.48 -24.68 -12.82
N GLY A 176 3.93 -24.58 -14.09
CA GLY A 176 3.07 -24.22 -15.23
C GLY A 176 3.11 -22.74 -15.63
N TYR A 177 3.86 -21.89 -14.92
CA TYR A 177 4.05 -20.48 -15.30
C TYR A 177 5.13 -20.39 -16.37
N ARG A 178 4.72 -20.59 -17.63
CA ARG A 178 5.64 -20.66 -18.77
C ARG A 178 6.16 -19.29 -19.22
N TYR A 179 5.51 -18.22 -18.80
CA TYR A 179 5.84 -16.85 -19.20
C TYR A 179 6.24 -16.02 -17.98
N SER A 180 7.27 -15.20 -18.13
CA SER A 180 7.73 -14.32 -17.06
C SER A 180 8.37 -13.03 -17.59
N VAL A 181 8.23 -11.94 -16.84
CA VAL A 181 8.94 -10.68 -17.05
C VAL A 181 9.68 -10.34 -15.77
N LEU A 182 10.98 -10.08 -15.88
CA LEU A 182 11.87 -9.83 -14.74
C LEU A 182 12.47 -8.43 -14.88
N LEU A 183 12.64 -7.74 -13.75
CA LEU A 183 13.29 -6.43 -13.72
C LEU A 183 14.79 -6.55 -14.04
N ASN A 184 15.46 -7.56 -13.46
CA ASN A 184 16.88 -7.84 -13.70
C ASN A 184 17.05 -9.29 -14.24
N PRO A 185 16.67 -9.61 -15.49
CA PRO A 185 16.76 -10.97 -16.03
C PRO A 185 18.20 -11.46 -16.23
N GLU A 186 19.17 -10.56 -16.34
CA GLU A 186 20.59 -10.92 -16.32
C GLU A 186 20.99 -11.61 -15.02
N LEU A 187 20.24 -11.40 -13.93
CA LEU A 187 20.41 -12.05 -12.64
C LEU A 187 19.58 -13.34 -12.48
N ALA A 188 18.90 -13.81 -13.53
CA ALA A 188 18.06 -15.02 -13.47
C ALA A 188 18.86 -16.32 -13.33
N ASN A 189 20.08 -16.38 -13.86
CA ASN A 189 20.86 -17.63 -13.95
C ASN A 189 22.15 -17.59 -13.13
N VAL A 190 22.17 -16.81 -12.05
CA VAL A 190 23.35 -16.66 -11.17
C VAL A 190 23.11 -17.26 -9.78
N SER A 191 24.20 -17.47 -9.04
CA SER A 191 24.15 -18.00 -7.67
C SER A 191 23.50 -17.04 -6.67
N LYS A 192 23.54 -15.73 -6.93
CA LYS A 192 22.86 -14.69 -6.14
C LYS A 192 22.13 -13.72 -7.07
N GLY A 193 20.82 -13.93 -7.25
CA GLY A 193 20.01 -13.19 -8.21
C GLY A 193 18.91 -12.35 -7.55
N PRO A 194 19.22 -11.18 -6.97
CA PRO A 194 18.20 -10.27 -6.48
C PRO A 194 17.49 -9.58 -7.67
N ILE A 195 16.45 -10.23 -8.18
CA ILE A 195 15.71 -9.79 -9.38
C ILE A 195 14.95 -8.48 -9.12
N GLY A 196 14.45 -8.28 -7.89
CA GLY A 196 13.62 -7.12 -7.54
C GLY A 196 12.16 -7.34 -7.89
N VAL A 197 11.73 -7.00 -9.11
CA VAL A 197 10.33 -7.14 -9.53
C VAL A 197 10.20 -8.25 -10.56
N ALA A 198 9.21 -9.14 -10.38
CA ALA A 198 8.97 -10.26 -11.29
C ALA A 198 7.47 -10.51 -11.48
N THR A 199 7.04 -10.72 -12.73
CA THR A 199 5.69 -11.15 -13.07
C THR A 199 5.74 -12.50 -13.75
N PHE A 200 4.90 -13.44 -13.32
CA PHE A 200 4.75 -14.78 -13.89
C PHE A 200 3.32 -14.97 -14.39
N SER A 201 3.16 -15.65 -15.51
CA SER A 201 1.86 -15.91 -16.13
C SER A 201 1.79 -17.33 -16.67
N ILE A 202 0.64 -17.99 -16.49
CA ILE A 202 0.29 -19.20 -17.23
C ILE A 202 -0.20 -18.88 -18.66
N TYR A 203 -0.73 -17.67 -18.85
CA TYR A 203 -1.19 -17.16 -20.13
C TYR A 203 -0.04 -16.53 -20.94
N PRO A 204 -0.10 -16.58 -22.29
CA PRO A 204 0.93 -16.00 -23.14
C PRO A 204 1.12 -14.49 -22.91
N ILE A 205 2.39 -14.08 -22.78
CA ILE A 205 2.80 -12.68 -22.79
C ILE A 205 3.15 -12.30 -24.24
N VAL A 206 2.38 -11.38 -24.82
CA VAL A 206 2.52 -10.97 -26.25
C VAL A 206 3.45 -9.78 -26.42
N ALA A 207 3.56 -8.93 -25.39
CA ALA A 207 4.54 -7.85 -25.32
C ALA A 207 4.89 -7.60 -23.85
N SER A 208 6.10 -7.07 -23.60
CA SER A 208 6.53 -6.75 -22.25
C SER A 208 7.64 -5.72 -22.25
N GLY A 209 7.83 -5.09 -21.10
CA GLY A 209 8.96 -4.20 -20.85
C GLY A 209 9.21 -4.01 -19.37
N ARG A 210 10.23 -3.21 -19.08
CA ARG A 210 10.67 -2.96 -17.71
C ARG A 210 11.29 -1.58 -17.60
N GLU A 211 11.28 -1.04 -16.39
CA GLU A 211 11.94 0.21 -16.08
C GLU A 211 12.52 0.17 -14.65
N HIS A 212 13.78 0.58 -14.51
CA HIS A 212 14.47 0.64 -13.22
C HIS A 212 14.27 1.99 -12.56
N PHE A 213 13.98 1.98 -11.27
CA PHE A 213 13.90 3.19 -10.44
C PHE A 213 15.05 3.33 -9.43
N GLY A 214 16.01 2.39 -9.47
CA GLY A 214 17.20 2.34 -8.61
C GLY A 214 17.17 1.16 -7.64
N GLY A 215 18.32 0.49 -7.45
CA GLY A 215 18.41 -0.72 -6.64
C GLY A 215 17.49 -1.83 -7.15
N PHE A 216 16.67 -2.38 -6.26
CA PHE A 216 15.65 -3.40 -6.57
C PHE A 216 14.25 -2.82 -6.84
N ASN A 217 14.13 -1.50 -6.91
CA ASN A 217 12.88 -0.79 -7.23
C ASN A 217 12.75 -0.58 -8.74
N GLY A 218 11.52 -0.64 -9.23
CA GLY A 218 11.21 -0.54 -10.65
C GLY A 218 9.78 -0.92 -10.96
N MET A 219 9.50 -1.04 -12.25
CA MET A 219 8.28 -1.66 -12.75
C MET A 219 8.59 -2.65 -13.87
N VAL A 220 7.76 -3.68 -13.99
CA VAL A 220 7.67 -4.53 -15.17
C VAL A 220 6.24 -4.51 -15.67
N TRP A 221 6.06 -4.51 -16.99
CA TRP A 221 4.74 -4.57 -17.59
C TRP A 221 4.68 -5.71 -18.60
N ALA A 222 3.50 -6.32 -18.71
CA ALA A 222 3.24 -7.43 -19.60
C ALA A 222 1.84 -7.29 -20.21
N ASP A 223 1.76 -7.33 -21.53
CA ASP A 223 0.51 -7.53 -22.25
C ASP A 223 0.23 -9.04 -22.29
N ILE A 224 -0.82 -9.46 -21.60
CA ILE A 224 -1.13 -10.87 -21.36
C ILE A 224 -2.41 -11.22 -22.10
N LYS A 225 -2.33 -12.22 -22.99
CA LYS A 225 -3.48 -12.71 -23.77
C LYS A 225 -4.31 -13.69 -22.94
N ILE A 226 -5.54 -13.31 -22.60
CA ILE A 226 -6.46 -14.09 -21.77
C ILE A 226 -7.73 -14.36 -22.59
N GLY A 227 -7.97 -15.63 -22.92
CA GLY A 227 -9.06 -15.97 -23.85
C GLY A 227 -8.84 -15.31 -25.22
N SER A 228 -9.84 -14.54 -25.67
CA SER A 228 -9.80 -13.77 -26.92
C SER A 228 -9.22 -12.37 -26.79
N ASP A 229 -9.02 -11.86 -25.57
CA ASP A 229 -8.66 -10.48 -25.30
C ASP A 229 -7.24 -10.37 -24.70
N THR A 230 -6.77 -9.15 -24.46
CA THR A 230 -5.45 -8.85 -23.88
C THR A 230 -5.58 -7.83 -22.76
N VAL A 231 -4.86 -8.05 -21.67
CA VAL A 231 -4.80 -7.15 -20.50
C VAL A 231 -3.35 -6.80 -20.22
N THR A 232 -3.05 -5.52 -20.03
CA THR A 232 -1.74 -5.08 -19.56
C THR A 232 -1.68 -5.20 -18.04
N VAL A 233 -0.75 -5.98 -17.52
CA VAL A 233 -0.44 -6.02 -16.08
C VAL A 233 0.86 -5.29 -15.82
N ILE A 234 0.80 -4.23 -15.00
CA ILE A 234 1.96 -3.45 -14.57
C ILE A 234 2.22 -3.79 -13.11
N ASN A 235 3.37 -4.42 -12.84
CA ASN A 235 3.84 -4.75 -11.50
C ASN A 235 4.88 -3.70 -11.05
N VAL A 236 4.63 -3.05 -9.92
CA VAL A 236 5.48 -1.97 -9.41
C VAL A 236 6.09 -2.32 -8.05
N HIS A 237 7.30 -1.83 -7.81
CA HIS A 237 7.91 -1.71 -6.48
C HIS A 237 8.56 -0.34 -6.35
N LEU A 238 7.84 0.59 -5.72
CA LEU A 238 8.31 1.97 -5.56
C LEU A 238 9.22 2.12 -4.35
N ARG A 239 10.05 3.17 -4.35
CA ARG A 239 11.01 3.43 -3.27
C ARG A 239 10.29 3.71 -1.95
N SER A 240 10.65 2.95 -0.91
CA SER A 240 10.18 3.17 0.45
C SER A 240 10.50 4.58 0.98
N MET A 241 9.66 5.10 1.87
CA MET A 241 9.90 6.39 2.56
C MET A 241 11.16 6.42 3.43
N GLY A 242 11.85 5.30 3.62
CA GLY A 242 13.06 5.23 4.44
C GLY A 242 12.80 5.39 5.95
N ILE A 243 11.60 5.82 6.34
CA ILE A 243 11.12 5.74 7.71
C ILE A 243 10.83 4.27 8.00
N ARG A 244 11.85 3.54 8.43
CA ARG A 244 11.61 2.36 9.28
C ARG A 244 10.99 2.90 10.56
N VAL A 245 9.67 3.05 10.58
CA VAL A 245 8.91 3.54 11.74
C VAL A 245 9.36 2.76 12.97
N GLY A 246 9.51 1.43 12.84
CA GLY A 246 10.04 0.56 13.89
C GLY A 246 11.49 0.81 14.37
N ARG A 247 12.33 1.62 13.70
CA ARG A 247 13.61 2.12 14.25
C ARG A 247 13.39 3.35 15.13
N VAL A 248 12.50 4.25 14.72
CA VAL A 248 12.13 5.44 15.51
C VAL A 248 11.46 5.05 16.82
N TRP A 249 10.64 3.98 16.83
CA TRP A 249 10.03 3.45 18.07
C TRP A 249 10.98 2.61 18.94
N ARG A 250 12.16 2.21 18.43
CA ARG A 250 13.12 1.34 19.14
C ARG A 250 14.36 2.08 19.67
N GLN A 251 14.52 3.36 19.39
CA GLN A 251 15.64 4.15 19.90
C GLN A 251 15.25 4.79 21.25
N ASP A 252 15.64 4.14 22.35
CA ASP A 252 15.44 4.61 23.73
C ASP A 252 16.36 5.79 24.12
N HIS A 253 16.88 6.59 23.18
CA HIS A 253 17.92 7.59 23.48
C HIS A 253 17.44 9.01 23.16
N LEU A 254 16.90 9.67 24.19
CA LEU A 254 16.32 11.03 24.18
C LEU A 254 17.34 12.17 23.94
N SER A 255 18.61 11.89 23.66
CA SER A 255 19.67 12.92 23.54
C SER A 255 19.96 13.38 22.09
N GLY A 256 19.33 12.80 21.06
CA GLY A 256 19.58 13.10 19.64
C GLY A 256 18.48 13.86 18.88
N VAL A 257 17.39 14.23 19.53
CA VAL A 257 16.08 14.55 18.91
C VAL A 257 16.16 15.60 17.78
N LYS A 258 16.94 16.68 17.93
CA LYS A 258 16.98 17.76 16.91
C LYS A 258 17.72 17.37 15.62
N GLN A 259 18.80 16.60 15.71
CA GLN A 259 19.59 16.20 14.55
C GLN A 259 18.93 15.02 13.82
N GLU A 260 18.32 14.11 14.57
CA GLU A 260 17.51 13.01 14.03
C GLU A 260 16.23 13.52 13.35
N THR A 261 15.53 14.53 13.91
CA THR A 261 14.35 15.12 13.26
C THR A 261 14.70 15.76 11.91
N ARG A 262 15.84 16.44 11.81
CA ARG A 262 16.32 16.98 10.52
C ARG A 262 16.66 15.88 9.52
N GLY A 263 17.28 14.80 9.96
CA GLY A 263 17.55 13.62 9.13
C GLY A 263 16.28 12.95 8.61
N VAL A 264 15.28 12.76 9.47
CA VAL A 264 13.97 12.20 9.12
C VAL A 264 13.23 13.10 8.12
N LEU A 265 13.21 14.42 8.34
CA LEU A 265 12.58 15.38 7.42
C LEU A 265 13.28 15.41 6.06
N SER A 266 14.61 15.34 6.03
CA SER A 266 15.38 15.26 4.78
C SER A 266 15.08 13.96 4.02
N ALA A 267 15.09 12.82 4.72
CA ALA A 267 14.75 11.52 4.14
C ALA A 267 13.31 11.47 3.60
N LEU A 268 12.36 12.04 4.34
CA LEU A 268 10.98 12.21 3.89
C LEU A 268 10.93 13.02 2.60
N ARG A 269 11.56 14.21 2.58
CA ARG A 269 11.58 15.08 1.41
C ARG A 269 12.13 14.36 0.18
N THR A 270 13.29 13.72 0.29
CA THR A 270 13.90 12.97 -0.82
C THR A 270 13.00 11.82 -1.26
N GLY A 271 12.44 11.05 -0.32
CA GLY A 271 11.52 9.96 -0.63
C GLY A 271 10.26 10.42 -1.37
N PHE A 272 9.70 11.59 -1.02
CA PHE A 272 8.58 12.17 -1.75
C PHE A 272 8.95 12.61 -3.17
N ILE A 273 10.12 13.23 -3.35
CA ILE A 273 10.59 13.69 -4.67
C ILE A 273 10.83 12.50 -5.60
N ASP A 274 11.53 11.47 -5.12
CA ASP A 274 11.85 10.28 -5.92
C ASP A 274 10.57 9.54 -6.33
N ARG A 275 9.65 9.30 -5.39
CA ARG A 275 8.39 8.63 -5.69
C ARG A 275 7.52 9.41 -6.66
N ARG A 276 7.61 10.74 -6.69
CA ARG A 276 6.88 11.58 -7.64
C ARG A 276 7.31 11.30 -9.08
N GLU A 277 8.61 11.14 -9.33
CA GLU A 277 9.07 10.77 -10.66
C GLU A 277 8.68 9.32 -10.97
N GLN A 278 8.87 8.39 -10.02
CA GLN A 278 8.51 6.99 -10.24
C GLN A 278 7.03 6.80 -10.60
N VAL A 279 6.11 7.46 -9.88
CA VAL A 279 4.67 7.36 -10.20
C VAL A 279 4.36 8.01 -11.55
N ARG A 280 5.04 9.11 -11.93
CA ARG A 280 4.90 9.72 -13.27
C ARG A 280 5.26 8.73 -14.38
N ARG A 281 6.30 7.91 -14.18
CA ARG A 281 6.71 6.87 -15.14
C ARG A 281 5.69 5.73 -15.23
N VAL A 282 5.07 5.38 -14.10
CA VAL A 282 3.95 4.42 -14.08
C VAL A 282 2.75 4.99 -14.84
N GLU A 283 2.38 6.25 -14.62
CA GLU A 283 1.30 6.94 -15.36
C GLU A 283 1.58 6.99 -16.87
N GLU A 284 2.81 7.32 -17.27
CA GLU A 284 3.23 7.27 -18.68
C GLU A 284 3.03 5.88 -19.27
N GLN A 285 3.37 4.82 -18.52
CA GLN A 285 3.19 3.45 -18.99
C GLN A 285 1.72 3.04 -19.07
N VAL A 286 0.88 3.47 -18.13
CA VAL A 286 -0.58 3.29 -18.18
C VAL A 286 -1.13 3.96 -19.45
N ALA A 287 -0.76 5.22 -19.69
CA ALA A 287 -1.23 5.99 -20.85
C ALA A 287 -0.77 5.44 -22.20
N ARG A 288 0.39 4.75 -22.24
CA ARG A 288 0.91 4.08 -23.45
C ARG A 288 0.20 2.77 -23.76
N SER A 289 -0.46 2.15 -22.78
CA SER A 289 -1.13 0.88 -23.03
C SER A 289 -2.33 1.08 -23.96
N ARG A 290 -2.46 0.13 -24.92
CA ARG A 290 -3.61 0.04 -25.82
C ARG A 290 -4.70 -0.89 -25.29
N TYR A 291 -4.41 -1.61 -24.20
CA TYR A 291 -5.29 -2.61 -23.61
C TYR A 291 -5.78 -2.13 -22.24
N PRO A 292 -6.87 -2.69 -21.72
CA PRO A 292 -7.23 -2.48 -20.32
C PRO A 292 -6.09 -2.88 -19.39
N VAL A 293 -5.85 -2.07 -18.35
CA VAL A 293 -4.69 -2.16 -17.47
C VAL A 293 -5.10 -2.61 -16.07
N VAL A 294 -4.27 -3.46 -15.46
CA VAL A 294 -4.22 -3.67 -14.01
C VAL A 294 -2.83 -3.26 -13.52
N VAL A 295 -2.77 -2.29 -12.60
CA VAL A 295 -1.52 -1.88 -11.95
C VAL A 295 -1.52 -2.43 -10.55
N THR A 296 -0.52 -3.21 -10.16
CA THR A 296 -0.44 -3.86 -8.85
C THR A 296 0.96 -3.79 -8.28
N GLY A 297 1.08 -3.85 -6.95
CA GLY A 297 2.39 -4.05 -6.31
C GLY A 297 2.54 -3.30 -5.01
N ASP A 298 3.80 -3.17 -4.59
CA ASP A 298 4.18 -2.41 -3.40
C ASP A 298 4.47 -0.96 -3.82
N PHE A 299 3.52 -0.08 -3.55
CA PHE A 299 3.65 1.35 -3.84
C PHE A 299 4.39 2.10 -2.73
N ASN A 300 4.64 1.44 -1.59
CA ASN A 300 5.27 2.06 -0.42
C ASN A 300 4.58 3.37 0.02
N ASP A 301 3.27 3.49 -0.24
CA ASP A 301 2.48 4.68 0.08
C ASP A 301 1.08 4.30 0.57
N THR A 302 0.54 5.09 1.49
CA THR A 302 -0.76 4.78 2.13
C THR A 302 -1.95 5.23 1.25
N PRO A 303 -3.21 4.85 1.56
CA PRO A 303 -4.39 5.35 0.82
C PRO A 303 -4.59 6.87 0.88
N TYR A 304 -3.84 7.54 1.76
CA TYR A 304 -3.81 8.98 1.95
C TYR A 304 -2.50 9.59 1.45
N GLY A 305 -1.68 8.84 0.74
CA GLY A 305 -0.44 9.31 0.16
C GLY A 305 -0.62 9.92 -1.23
N VAL A 306 0.38 10.70 -1.65
CA VAL A 306 0.37 11.38 -2.97
C VAL A 306 0.41 10.37 -4.11
N VAL A 307 1.13 9.25 -3.96
CA VAL A 307 1.18 8.21 -4.99
C VAL A 307 -0.18 7.56 -5.16
N TYR A 308 -0.83 7.19 -4.07
CA TYR A 308 -2.17 6.58 -4.13
C TYR A 308 -3.17 7.53 -4.76
N ASP A 309 -3.17 8.80 -4.36
CA ASP A 309 -4.09 9.81 -4.89
C ASP A 309 -3.91 10.01 -6.40
N ARG A 310 -2.65 10.11 -6.86
CA ARG A 310 -2.33 10.20 -8.29
C ARG A 310 -2.79 8.99 -9.08
N MET A 311 -2.49 7.78 -8.60
CA MET A 311 -2.95 6.56 -9.27
C MET A 311 -4.48 6.47 -9.31
N ARG A 312 -5.15 6.79 -8.19
CA ARG A 312 -6.61 6.81 -8.09
C ARG A 312 -7.25 7.85 -9.02
N SER A 313 -6.55 8.93 -9.35
CA SER A 313 -7.05 9.97 -10.27
C SER A 313 -7.14 9.49 -11.72
N ILE A 314 -6.36 8.48 -12.10
CA ILE A 314 -6.33 7.93 -13.47
C ILE A 314 -6.95 6.53 -13.59
N LEU A 315 -6.96 5.75 -12.51
CA LEU A 315 -7.49 4.38 -12.48
C LEU A 315 -8.26 4.15 -11.17
N PRO A 316 -9.50 3.63 -11.22
CA PRO A 316 -10.20 3.18 -10.02
C PRO A 316 -9.40 2.17 -9.18
N SER A 317 -9.60 2.23 -7.86
CA SER A 317 -8.94 1.35 -6.90
C SER A 317 -9.73 0.06 -6.72
N SER A 318 -9.07 -1.08 -6.91
CA SER A 318 -9.73 -2.39 -6.78
C SER A 318 -10.19 -2.66 -5.34
N PHE A 319 -9.48 -2.12 -4.35
CA PHE A 319 -9.89 -2.20 -2.96
C PHE A 319 -11.16 -1.39 -2.70
N GLU A 320 -11.26 -0.18 -3.23
CA GLU A 320 -12.45 0.66 -3.02
C GLU A 320 -13.68 0.03 -3.68
N ASP A 321 -13.50 -0.54 -4.87
CA ASP A 321 -14.58 -1.10 -5.69
C ASP A 321 -15.02 -2.51 -5.30
N ALA A 322 -14.13 -3.35 -4.76
CA ALA A 322 -14.42 -4.76 -4.47
C ALA A 322 -13.80 -5.29 -3.15
N GLY A 323 -13.12 -4.43 -2.38
CA GLY A 323 -12.47 -4.83 -1.13
C GLY A 323 -13.41 -5.00 0.05
N ARG A 324 -12.87 -5.61 1.12
CA ARG A 324 -13.56 -5.84 2.40
C ARG A 324 -12.66 -5.52 3.59
N GLY A 325 -13.24 -4.89 4.61
CA GLY A 325 -12.52 -4.49 5.81
C GLY A 325 -11.57 -3.33 5.56
N PHE A 326 -10.44 -3.31 6.26
CA PHE A 326 -9.42 -2.24 6.14
C PHE A 326 -8.32 -2.55 5.10
N GLY A 327 -8.15 -3.81 4.70
CA GLY A 327 -7.14 -4.23 3.72
C GLY A 327 -5.69 -3.98 4.15
N PHE A 328 -5.37 -4.00 5.45
CA PHE A 328 -3.99 -3.80 5.91
C PHE A 328 -3.06 -4.82 5.27
N SER A 329 -2.00 -4.34 4.62
CA SER A 329 -1.08 -5.16 3.83
C SER A 329 0.31 -5.25 4.45
N TYR A 330 0.63 -4.44 5.46
CA TYR A 330 1.92 -4.49 6.16
C TYR A 330 1.82 -5.33 7.44
N ASN A 331 2.63 -6.39 7.52
CA ASN A 331 2.73 -7.35 8.63
C ASN A 331 3.90 -7.02 9.59
N ARG A 332 4.22 -5.74 9.73
CA ARG A 332 5.19 -5.19 10.71
C ARG A 332 4.60 -3.97 11.39
N ALA A 333 5.22 -3.51 12.48
CA ALA A 333 4.78 -2.29 13.14
C ALA A 333 5.05 -1.04 12.27
N PRO A 334 4.05 -0.18 12.00
CA PRO A 334 2.64 -0.28 12.43
C PRO A 334 1.79 -1.20 11.53
N GLY A 335 1.18 -2.25 12.09
CA GLY A 335 0.48 -3.31 11.33
C GLY A 335 -0.92 -2.94 10.81
N PHE A 336 -1.21 -1.64 10.77
CA PHE A 336 -2.50 -1.08 10.37
C PHE A 336 -2.38 -0.20 9.10
N ILE A 337 -1.32 -0.39 8.32
CA ILE A 337 -1.12 0.35 7.07
C ILE A 337 -1.34 -0.57 5.86
N ARG A 338 -1.89 0.02 4.79
CA ARG A 338 -2.00 -0.59 3.46
C ARG A 338 -1.08 0.15 2.51
N ILE A 339 -0.08 -0.54 2.00
CA ILE A 339 0.94 0.01 1.08
C ILE A 339 1.05 -0.78 -0.23
N ASP A 340 0.44 -1.96 -0.26
CA ASP A 340 0.24 -2.76 -1.45
C ASP A 340 -1.15 -2.43 -2.01
N HIS A 341 -1.20 -2.01 -3.28
CA HIS A 341 -2.45 -1.59 -3.93
C HIS A 341 -2.60 -2.24 -5.29
N GLN A 342 -3.84 -2.22 -5.77
CA GLN A 342 -4.19 -2.68 -7.10
C GLN A 342 -5.23 -1.75 -7.73
N PHE A 343 -4.90 -1.18 -8.87
CA PHE A 343 -5.74 -0.29 -9.66
C PHE A 343 -6.12 -0.97 -10.97
N HIS A 344 -7.26 -0.60 -11.54
CA HIS A 344 -7.76 -1.23 -12.76
C HIS A 344 -8.33 -0.19 -13.73
N SER A 345 -8.33 -0.51 -15.02
CA SER A 345 -9.10 0.26 -16.00
C SER A 345 -10.60 0.18 -15.70
N PRO A 346 -11.37 1.24 -16.00
CA PRO A 346 -12.84 1.23 -15.82
C PRO A 346 -13.55 0.06 -16.53
N SER A 347 -13.00 -0.43 -17.64
CA SER A 347 -13.51 -1.58 -18.39
C SER A 347 -13.22 -2.94 -17.75
N LEU A 348 -12.35 -3.00 -16.74
CA LEU A 348 -11.98 -4.19 -15.97
C LEU A 348 -12.40 -4.03 -14.51
N LYS A 349 -13.68 -3.77 -14.25
CA LYS A 349 -14.16 -3.67 -12.86
C LYS A 349 -13.93 -5.00 -12.12
N PRO A 350 -13.33 -5.00 -10.92
CA PRO A 350 -13.08 -6.22 -10.17
C PRO A 350 -14.39 -6.83 -9.66
N LEU A 351 -14.43 -8.16 -9.63
CA LEU A 351 -15.48 -8.93 -8.96
C LEU A 351 -15.23 -9.02 -7.45
N ASP A 352 -13.97 -9.09 -7.06
CA ASP A 352 -13.54 -9.30 -5.69
C ASP A 352 -12.12 -8.75 -5.51
N PHE A 353 -11.82 -8.27 -4.31
CA PHE A 353 -10.48 -7.88 -3.91
C PHE A 353 -10.19 -8.31 -2.46
N GLU A 354 -9.16 -9.13 -2.28
CA GLU A 354 -8.80 -9.69 -0.98
C GLU A 354 -7.39 -9.26 -0.57
N THR A 355 -7.22 -8.92 0.71
CA THR A 355 -5.92 -8.90 1.39
C THR A 355 -5.81 -10.12 2.29
N ILE A 356 -4.88 -11.02 1.98
CA ILE A 356 -4.77 -12.34 2.61
C ILE A 356 -3.96 -12.26 3.91
N ASN A 357 -4.53 -11.60 4.92
CA ASN A 357 -3.84 -11.22 6.16
C ASN A 357 -3.49 -12.38 7.12
N TYR A 358 -3.92 -13.61 6.82
CA TYR A 358 -3.53 -14.81 7.54
C TYR A 358 -2.19 -15.40 7.06
N VAL A 359 -1.63 -14.91 5.94
CA VAL A 359 -0.36 -15.39 5.36
C VAL A 359 0.79 -14.53 5.87
N ARG A 360 1.45 -15.00 6.93
CA ARG A 360 2.45 -14.20 7.69
C ARG A 360 3.90 -14.53 7.35
N TYR A 361 4.18 -14.96 6.12
CA TYR A 361 5.53 -15.42 5.74
C TYR A 361 6.49 -14.28 5.40
N SER A 362 5.98 -13.18 4.88
CA SER A 362 6.67 -11.92 4.61
C SER A 362 6.28 -10.85 5.65
N ASP A 363 6.97 -9.72 5.65
CA ASP A 363 6.51 -8.49 6.31
C ASP A 363 5.41 -7.77 5.55
N HIS A 364 4.97 -8.31 4.41
CA HIS A 364 3.74 -7.95 3.73
C HIS A 364 2.72 -9.10 3.77
N TYR A 365 1.46 -8.76 3.49
CA TYR A 365 0.38 -9.68 3.18
C TYR A 365 0.10 -9.65 1.68
N PRO A 366 -0.18 -10.81 1.05
CA PRO A 366 -0.55 -10.82 -0.36
C PRO A 366 -1.88 -10.12 -0.60
N ILE A 367 -2.01 -9.49 -1.77
CA ILE A 367 -3.28 -8.94 -2.28
C ILE A 367 -3.67 -9.65 -3.57
N VAL A 368 -4.98 -9.79 -3.79
CA VAL A 368 -5.52 -10.47 -4.97
C VAL A 368 -6.75 -9.75 -5.48
N GLY A 369 -6.69 -9.32 -6.74
CA GLY A 369 -7.86 -8.85 -7.48
C GLY A 369 -8.38 -9.92 -8.44
N THR A 370 -9.69 -10.10 -8.46
CA THR A 370 -10.39 -10.97 -9.42
C THR A 370 -11.11 -10.11 -10.45
N TYR A 371 -10.90 -10.39 -11.74
CA TYR A 371 -11.45 -9.62 -12.85
C TYR A 371 -12.11 -10.54 -13.87
N ILE A 372 -12.87 -9.94 -14.78
CA ILE A 372 -13.38 -10.60 -15.98
C ILE A 372 -12.95 -9.78 -17.19
N VAL A 373 -12.40 -10.46 -18.18
CA VAL A 373 -12.18 -9.93 -19.52
C VAL A 373 -13.10 -10.65 -20.51
N LYS A 374 -13.43 -10.02 -21.63
CA LYS A 374 -14.39 -10.57 -22.59
C LYS A 374 -13.87 -11.77 -23.38
#